data_AF-A0AB34T7L0-F1
#
_entry.id   AF-A0AB34T7L0-F1
#
_cell.length_a   1.000
_cell.length_b   1.000
_cell.length_c   1.000
_cell.angle_alpha   90.00
_cell.angle_beta   90.00
_cell.angle_gamma   90.00
#
_symmetry.space_group_name_H-M   'P 1'
#
loop_
_entity.id
_entity.type
_entity.pdbx_description
1 polymer ?
#
loop_
_entity_poly.entity_id
_entity_poly.type
_entity_poly.pdbx_seq_one_letter_code
_entity_poly.pdbx_strand_id
1 'polypeptide(L)'
;MANNSGSKGPSNEGRRTSQSGARRQPQPTQTSAVHSLRYVRIVVAVFVMLFVLALVSAFGWPGWAVRAPAKPVAVPTATPSKTTVKAEALPGDATALLKAMPDHVSNFARVQADSTDAWADSNPIEEYKLTYSNGNDKDAVQLTVAQWSDSEKAQGQYTKLTGDLKGSSLANGVVKVNGDVTGNYEVKTAESDDTQATAVWRNDTVVFSVTGPKNSVVSVYQLFPL
;
A
#
# COMPACT_ATOMS: atom_id res chain seq x y z
N MET A 1 -54.31 9.01 -23.04
CA MET A 1 -55.70 8.49 -23.14
C MET A 1 -56.48 9.01 -21.95
N ALA A 2 -57.67 9.54 -22.22
CA ALA A 2 -58.40 10.48 -21.40
C ALA A 2 -59.56 9.83 -20.60
N ASN A 3 -60.14 10.65 -19.71
CA ASN A 3 -61.48 10.64 -19.11
C ASN A 3 -61.74 9.87 -17.80
N ASN A 4 -62.07 10.66 -16.75
CA ASN A 4 -63.41 10.72 -16.14
C ASN A 4 -63.50 12.01 -15.26
N SER A 5 -64.26 13.07 -15.61
CA SER A 5 -65.67 13.39 -15.26
C SER A 5 -66.05 13.04 -13.81
N GLY A 6 -66.69 13.87 -12.96
CA GLY A 6 -67.33 15.19 -12.99
C GLY A 6 -68.02 15.34 -11.60
N SER A 7 -68.18 16.53 -10.98
CA SER A 7 -69.41 17.33 -11.00
C SER A 7 -69.37 18.40 -9.88
N LYS A 8 -70.10 19.51 -10.10
CA LYS A 8 -70.17 20.77 -9.34
C LYS A 8 -71.22 20.75 -8.21
N GLY A 9 -71.10 21.68 -7.24
CA GLY A 9 -72.23 22.20 -6.45
C GLY A 9 -71.84 23.04 -5.22
N PRO A 10 -72.21 24.34 -5.11
CA PRO A 10 -71.76 25.28 -4.07
C PRO A 10 -72.86 25.61 -3.01
N SER A 11 -72.49 26.20 -1.86
CA SER A 11 -73.38 27.11 -1.09
C SER A 11 -72.61 27.95 -0.07
N ASN A 12 -72.96 29.23 0.00
CA ASN A 12 -72.32 30.30 0.75
C ASN A 12 -73.21 30.74 1.94
N GLU A 13 -72.60 31.49 2.87
CA GLU A 13 -73.20 32.40 3.88
C GLU A 13 -73.74 31.85 5.21
N GLY A 14 -73.16 32.38 6.30
CA GLY A 14 -73.78 32.32 7.63
C GLY A 14 -72.91 32.84 8.79
N ARG A 15 -73.08 34.14 9.11
CA ARG A 15 -72.93 34.81 10.43
C ARG A 15 -71.55 35.29 10.96
N ARG A 16 -71.46 36.63 11.05
CA ARG A 16 -70.65 37.45 11.97
C ARG A 16 -71.26 37.46 13.39
N THR A 17 -70.44 37.58 14.45
CA THR A 17 -70.35 38.74 15.39
C THR A 17 -69.41 38.48 16.58
N SER A 18 -68.53 39.48 16.87
CA SER A 18 -68.04 40.03 18.16
C SER A 18 -67.51 39.08 19.27
N GLN A 19 -66.47 39.36 20.09
CA GLN A 19 -65.90 40.59 20.66
C GLN A 19 -64.56 40.20 21.36
N SER A 20 -63.41 40.76 20.99
CA SER A 20 -62.51 41.69 21.74
C SER A 20 -62.24 41.44 23.24
N GLY A 21 -60.96 41.29 23.60
CA GLY A 21 -60.50 41.27 25.00
C GLY A 21 -58.98 41.18 25.22
N ALA A 22 -58.34 42.35 25.30
CA ALA A 22 -57.16 42.69 26.13
C ALA A 22 -55.74 42.15 25.79
N ARG A 23 -54.94 43.07 25.24
CA ARG A 23 -53.47 43.15 25.32
C ARG A 23 -53.03 43.50 26.75
N ARG A 24 -52.21 42.68 27.40
CA ARG A 24 -51.24 43.10 28.43
C ARG A 24 -50.00 42.21 28.38
N GLN A 25 -48.87 42.85 28.12
CA GLN A 25 -47.53 42.30 28.27
C GLN A 25 -47.12 42.46 29.75
N PRO A 26 -46.52 41.43 30.35
CA PRO A 26 -45.34 41.66 31.17
C PRO A 26 -44.19 40.70 30.79
N GLN A 27 -43.01 41.29 30.59
CA GLN A 27 -41.70 40.66 30.65
C GLN A 27 -41.24 40.62 32.13
N PRO A 28 -40.15 39.94 32.54
CA PRO A 28 -39.44 38.73 32.07
C PRO A 28 -39.44 37.61 33.15
N THR A 29 -39.17 36.36 32.76
CA THR A 29 -38.44 35.43 33.65
C THR A 29 -37.32 34.75 32.89
N GLN A 30 -36.11 35.24 33.16
CA GLN A 30 -34.86 34.57 32.86
C GLN A 30 -34.72 33.36 33.78
N THR A 31 -34.94 32.15 33.26
CA THR A 31 -34.39 30.91 33.84
C THR A 31 -34.37 29.88 32.72
N SER A 32 -33.28 29.71 31.97
CA SER A 32 -32.25 28.73 32.31
C SER A 32 -31.02 28.87 31.38
N ALA A 33 -30.48 30.07 31.20
CA ALA A 33 -29.24 30.28 30.44
C ALA A 33 -27.97 29.82 31.20
N VAL A 34 -28.11 29.38 32.45
CA VAL A 34 -26.97 28.98 33.30
C VAL A 34 -26.67 27.48 33.18
N HIS A 35 -27.60 26.66 32.67
CA HIS A 35 -27.38 25.22 32.51
C HIS A 35 -26.54 24.88 31.26
N SER A 36 -26.76 25.51 30.11
CA SER A 36 -26.01 25.17 28.88
C SER A 36 -24.55 25.62 28.92
N LEU A 37 -24.25 26.77 29.52
CA LEU A 37 -22.88 27.27 29.64
C LEU A 37 -22.02 26.42 30.57
N ARG A 38 -22.57 25.89 31.67
CA ARG A 38 -21.85 24.95 32.54
C ARG A 38 -21.63 23.60 31.86
N TYR A 39 -22.60 23.06 31.10
CA TYR A 39 -22.39 21.80 30.36
C TYR A 39 -21.37 21.97 29.24
N VAL A 40 -21.39 23.09 28.49
CA VAL A 40 -20.38 23.37 27.47
C VAL A 40 -19.00 23.56 28.08
N ARG A 41 -18.89 24.27 29.22
CA ARG A 41 -17.61 24.40 29.95
C ARG A 41 -17.09 23.07 30.49
N ILE A 42 -17.98 22.21 30.99
CA ILE A 42 -17.62 20.86 31.46
C ILE A 42 -17.16 20.00 30.28
N VAL A 43 -17.87 20.03 29.14
CA VAL A 43 -17.49 19.28 27.94
C VAL A 43 -16.15 19.75 27.40
N VAL A 44 -15.92 21.07 27.31
CA VAL A 44 -14.63 21.61 26.86
C VAL A 44 -13.50 21.26 27.83
N ALA A 45 -13.74 21.33 29.15
CA ALA A 45 -12.75 20.92 30.15
C ALA A 45 -12.41 19.43 30.06
N VAL A 46 -13.41 18.57 29.85
CA VAL A 46 -13.21 17.13 29.63
C VAL A 46 -12.44 16.88 28.33
N PHE A 47 -12.77 17.56 27.24
CA PHE A 47 -12.05 17.42 25.96
C PHE A 47 -10.59 17.89 26.06
N VAL A 48 -10.34 19.03 26.72
CA VAL A 48 -8.97 19.52 26.95
C VAL A 48 -8.21 18.55 27.84
N MET A 49 -8.84 17.99 28.88
CA MET A 49 -8.20 17.01 29.74
C MET A 49 -7.91 15.69 29.01
N LEU A 50 -8.81 15.21 28.16
CA LEU A 50 -8.57 14.04 27.30
C LEU A 50 -7.49 14.31 26.26
N PHE A 51 -7.43 15.53 25.71
CA PHE A 51 -6.40 15.93 24.74
C PHE A 51 -5.01 16.04 25.40
N VAL A 52 -4.94 16.63 26.60
CA VAL A 52 -3.70 16.68 27.40
C VAL A 52 -3.29 15.28 27.85
N LEU A 53 -4.24 14.43 28.26
CA LEU A 53 -3.96 13.03 28.61
C LEU A 53 -3.47 12.22 27.41
N ALA A 54 -3.98 12.50 26.20
CA ALA A 54 -3.51 11.90 24.94
C ALA A 54 -2.11 12.39 24.54
N LEU A 55 -1.79 13.67 24.76
CA LEU A 55 -0.44 14.20 24.51
C LEU A 55 0.58 13.68 25.53
N VAL A 56 0.16 13.51 26.80
CA VAL A 56 1.01 12.93 27.85
C VAL A 56 1.15 11.41 27.67
N SER A 57 0.17 10.69 27.15
CA SER A 57 0.32 9.27 26.80
C SER A 57 1.10 9.05 25.50
N ALA A 58 1.08 10.01 24.56
CA ALA A 58 1.92 10.00 23.36
C ALA A 58 3.41 10.24 23.67
N PHE A 59 3.73 10.97 24.75
CA PHE A 59 5.11 11.28 25.16
C PHE A 59 5.57 10.61 26.46
N GLY A 60 4.70 9.91 27.18
CA GLY A 60 4.94 9.35 28.51
C GLY A 60 5.03 7.82 28.57
N TRP A 61 5.34 7.14 27.46
CA TRP A 61 5.45 5.68 27.45
C TRP A 61 6.90 5.20 27.43
N PRO A 62 7.43 4.67 28.54
CA PRO A 62 8.57 3.77 28.51
C PRO A 62 8.02 2.34 28.34
N GLY A 63 8.29 1.67 27.21
CA GLY A 63 8.18 0.19 27.17
C GLY A 63 7.34 -0.51 26.09
N TRP A 64 6.93 0.14 24.99
CA TRP A 64 6.36 -0.56 23.80
C TRP A 64 7.24 -0.45 22.54
N ALA A 65 8.37 0.25 22.63
CA ALA A 65 9.26 0.51 21.51
C ALA A 65 10.56 -0.35 21.52
N VAL A 66 10.61 -1.44 22.30
CA VAL A 66 11.63 -2.47 22.09
C VAL A 66 10.96 -3.71 21.52
N ARG A 67 10.52 -3.60 20.26
CA ARG A 67 10.83 -4.72 19.37
C ARG A 67 12.34 -4.73 19.36
N ALA A 68 12.96 -5.83 19.78
CA ALA A 68 14.37 -6.03 19.47
C ALA A 68 14.52 -5.63 18.00
N PRO A 69 15.42 -4.70 17.64
CA PRO A 69 15.67 -4.46 16.23
C PRO A 69 15.86 -5.84 15.64
N ALA A 70 15.12 -6.16 14.56
CA ALA A 70 15.44 -7.33 13.76
C ALA A 70 16.95 -7.26 13.62
N LYS A 71 17.65 -8.27 14.16
CA LYS A 71 19.13 -8.29 14.17
C LYS A 71 19.54 -7.76 12.81
N PRO A 72 20.36 -6.70 12.72
CA PRO A 72 20.75 -6.18 11.42
C PRO A 72 21.23 -7.38 10.63
N VAL A 73 20.40 -7.81 9.68
CA VAL A 73 20.84 -8.72 8.65
C VAL A 73 21.80 -7.80 7.93
N ALA A 74 23.10 -8.03 8.17
CA ALA A 74 24.11 -7.38 7.40
C ALA A 74 23.64 -7.51 5.96
N VAL A 75 23.36 -6.38 5.29
CA VAL A 75 23.30 -6.37 3.84
C VAL A 75 24.63 -7.00 3.48
N PRO A 76 24.66 -8.24 2.97
CA PRO A 76 25.93 -8.83 2.66
C PRO A 76 26.47 -7.90 1.59
N THR A 77 27.55 -7.17 1.90
CA THR A 77 28.44 -6.68 0.86
C THR A 77 28.63 -7.89 -0.04
N ALA A 78 28.18 -7.80 -1.29
CA ALA A 78 28.24 -8.90 -2.23
C ALA A 78 29.71 -9.32 -2.32
N THR A 79 30.12 -10.25 -1.47
CA THR A 79 31.40 -10.92 -1.61
C THR A 79 31.25 -11.62 -2.94
N PRO A 80 32.10 -11.33 -3.95
CA PRO A 80 32.00 -12.00 -5.22
C PRO A 80 32.22 -13.48 -4.96
N SER A 81 31.12 -14.22 -4.78
CA SER A 81 31.14 -15.65 -4.92
C SER A 81 31.59 -15.86 -6.34
N LYS A 82 32.71 -16.57 -6.50
CA LYS A 82 33.29 -16.88 -7.80
C LYS A 82 32.27 -17.74 -8.55
N THR A 83 31.35 -17.10 -9.26
CA THR A 83 30.32 -17.74 -10.05
C THR A 83 31.01 -18.45 -11.20
N THR A 84 30.89 -19.77 -11.25
CA THR A 84 31.51 -20.58 -12.32
C THR A 84 30.73 -20.44 -13.64
N VAL A 85 29.47 -20.02 -13.58
CA VAL A 85 28.61 -19.80 -14.75
C VAL A 85 28.81 -18.38 -15.28
N LYS A 86 29.04 -18.27 -16.58
CA LYS A 86 29.17 -17.00 -17.29
C LYS A 86 27.78 -16.44 -17.58
N ALA A 87 27.58 -15.14 -17.33
CA ALA A 87 26.36 -14.45 -17.73
C ALA A 87 26.23 -14.39 -19.27
N GLU A 88 25.00 -14.48 -19.76
CA GLU A 88 24.69 -14.24 -21.15
C GLU A 88 24.69 -12.74 -21.45
N ALA A 89 25.30 -12.39 -22.59
CA ALA A 89 25.37 -11.01 -23.03
C ALA A 89 23.98 -10.52 -23.46
N LEU A 90 23.63 -9.31 -23.05
CA LEU A 90 22.41 -8.67 -23.53
C LEU A 90 22.53 -8.30 -25.01
N PRO A 91 21.40 -8.18 -25.72
CA PRO A 91 21.36 -7.56 -27.05
C PRO A 91 22.02 -6.17 -27.03
N GLY A 92 22.72 -5.80 -28.10
CA GLY A 92 23.43 -4.51 -28.17
C GLY A 92 22.51 -3.29 -28.06
N ASP A 93 21.27 -3.45 -28.48
CA ASP A 93 20.17 -2.48 -28.43
C ASP A 93 19.32 -2.57 -27.15
N ALA A 94 19.77 -3.31 -26.13
CA ALA A 94 19.09 -3.39 -24.84
C ALA A 94 18.82 -2.00 -24.24
N THR A 95 17.65 -1.85 -23.62
CA THR A 95 17.18 -0.63 -22.99
C THR A 95 17.97 -0.29 -21.73
N ALA A 96 17.72 0.89 -21.16
CA ALA A 96 18.36 1.31 -19.92
C ALA A 96 18.00 0.39 -18.74
N LEU A 97 16.72 0.00 -18.62
CA LEU A 97 16.29 -0.94 -17.58
C LEU A 97 17.00 -2.28 -17.72
N LEU A 98 17.02 -2.86 -18.92
CA LEU A 98 17.64 -4.17 -19.12
C LEU A 98 19.15 -4.13 -18.89
N LYS A 99 19.83 -3.04 -19.30
CA LYS A 99 21.25 -2.79 -19.01
C LYS A 99 21.55 -2.60 -17.52
N ALA A 100 20.58 -2.11 -16.74
CA ALA A 100 20.70 -1.97 -15.30
C ALA A 100 20.53 -3.32 -14.56
N MET A 101 20.02 -4.36 -15.22
CA MET A 101 19.96 -5.69 -14.63
C MET A 101 21.38 -6.25 -14.47
N PRO A 102 21.73 -6.75 -13.28
CA PRO A 102 23.08 -7.23 -13.02
C PRO A 102 23.38 -8.51 -13.81
N ASP A 103 24.63 -8.65 -14.26
CA ASP A 103 25.11 -9.93 -14.82
C ASP A 103 25.10 -11.04 -13.78
N HIS A 104 25.35 -10.67 -12.52
CA HIS A 104 25.44 -11.59 -11.39
C HIS A 104 24.73 -11.04 -10.15
N VAL A 105 24.01 -11.92 -9.46
CA VAL A 105 23.46 -11.66 -8.13
C VAL A 105 23.84 -12.84 -7.25
N SER A 106 24.64 -12.60 -6.20
CA SER A 106 25.26 -13.69 -5.43
C SER A 106 26.06 -14.65 -6.34
N ASN A 107 25.76 -15.95 -6.28
CA ASN A 107 26.31 -17.01 -7.13
C ASN A 107 25.46 -17.34 -8.37
N PHE A 108 24.47 -16.50 -8.71
CA PHE A 108 23.65 -16.67 -9.90
C PHE A 108 24.12 -15.74 -11.00
N ALA A 109 24.17 -16.23 -12.23
CA ALA A 109 24.39 -15.45 -13.44
C ALA A 109 23.08 -15.28 -14.20
N ARG A 110 22.87 -14.13 -14.84
CA ARG A 110 21.78 -13.94 -15.79
C ARG A 110 22.08 -14.78 -17.03
N VAL A 111 21.30 -15.83 -17.26
CA VAL A 111 21.49 -16.78 -18.37
C VAL A 111 20.42 -16.67 -19.45
N GLN A 112 19.45 -15.77 -19.26
CA GLN A 112 18.41 -15.47 -20.23
C GLN A 112 17.79 -14.11 -19.93
N ALA A 113 17.37 -13.40 -20.97
CA ALA A 113 16.62 -12.17 -20.89
C ALA A 113 15.67 -12.05 -22.09
N ASP A 114 14.38 -12.22 -21.85
CA ASP A 114 13.33 -12.15 -22.86
C ASP A 114 12.37 -10.99 -22.60
N SER A 115 11.77 -10.45 -23.65
CA SER A 115 10.57 -9.62 -23.52
C SER A 115 9.41 -10.47 -22.99
N THR A 116 8.51 -9.85 -22.23
CA THR A 116 7.27 -10.49 -21.77
C THR A 116 6.16 -9.46 -21.65
N ASP A 117 4.91 -9.93 -21.63
CA ASP A 117 3.68 -9.15 -21.53
C ASP A 117 2.85 -9.55 -20.30
N ALA A 118 3.47 -10.20 -19.30
CA ALA A 118 2.79 -10.72 -18.13
C ALA A 118 2.08 -9.62 -17.32
N TRP A 119 2.57 -8.38 -17.39
CA TRP A 119 1.99 -7.20 -16.73
C TRP A 119 1.46 -6.15 -17.72
N ALA A 120 1.20 -6.52 -18.98
CA ALA A 120 0.70 -5.60 -20.02
C ALA A 120 -0.58 -4.85 -19.60
N ASP A 121 -1.48 -5.48 -18.83
CA ASP A 121 -2.71 -4.87 -18.29
C ASP A 121 -2.45 -3.66 -17.39
N SER A 122 -1.23 -3.53 -16.85
CA SER A 122 -0.80 -2.40 -16.03
C SER A 122 -0.05 -1.31 -16.82
N ASN A 123 0.08 -1.49 -18.14
CA ASN A 123 0.72 -0.58 -19.08
C ASN A 123 2.15 -0.15 -18.67
N PRO A 124 3.09 -1.09 -18.48
CA PRO A 124 4.50 -0.74 -18.30
C PRO A 124 5.07 -0.10 -19.57
N ILE A 125 6.11 0.73 -19.40
CA ILE A 125 6.91 1.27 -20.52
C ILE A 125 7.70 0.14 -21.18
N GLU A 126 8.26 -0.73 -20.35
CA GLU A 126 9.05 -1.89 -20.74
C GLU A 126 8.96 -2.97 -19.67
N GLU A 127 9.03 -4.23 -20.08
CA GLU A 127 8.87 -5.41 -19.25
C GLU A 127 9.74 -6.56 -19.78
N TYR A 128 10.44 -7.23 -18.87
CA TYR A 128 11.33 -8.34 -19.18
C TYR A 128 11.17 -9.50 -18.20
N LYS A 129 11.44 -10.70 -18.71
CA LYS A 129 11.61 -11.92 -17.93
C LYS A 129 13.07 -12.37 -18.05
N LEU A 130 13.73 -12.50 -16.90
CA LEU A 130 15.11 -12.92 -16.79
C LEU A 130 15.19 -14.25 -16.06
N THR A 131 16.13 -15.09 -16.47
CA THR A 131 16.49 -16.32 -15.75
C THR A 131 17.85 -16.11 -15.09
N TYR A 132 17.93 -16.30 -13.78
CA TYR A 132 19.18 -16.33 -13.03
C TYR A 132 19.48 -17.76 -12.58
N SER A 133 20.66 -18.27 -12.95
CA SER A 133 21.07 -19.65 -12.66
C SER A 133 22.51 -19.72 -12.14
N ASN A 134 22.76 -20.68 -11.27
CA ASN A 134 24.09 -21.04 -10.77
C ASN A 134 24.67 -22.27 -11.51
N GLY A 135 24.01 -22.73 -12.59
CA GLY A 135 24.37 -23.93 -13.35
C GLY A 135 23.60 -25.18 -12.93
N ASN A 136 22.74 -25.08 -11.92
CA ASN A 136 21.78 -26.09 -11.52
C ASN A 136 20.35 -25.57 -11.75
N ASP A 137 19.63 -26.18 -12.70
CA ASP A 137 18.28 -25.76 -13.06
C ASP A 137 17.28 -25.84 -11.89
N LYS A 138 17.55 -26.70 -10.90
CA LYS A 138 16.72 -26.81 -9.69
C LYS A 138 16.86 -25.62 -8.75
N ASP A 139 17.91 -24.83 -8.90
CA ASP A 139 18.17 -23.64 -8.09
C ASP A 139 17.81 -22.35 -8.83
N ALA A 140 17.57 -22.42 -10.15
CA ALA A 140 17.32 -21.26 -10.98
C ALA A 140 16.06 -20.49 -10.54
N VAL A 141 16.09 -19.16 -10.74
CA VAL A 141 14.97 -18.28 -10.43
C VAL A 141 14.56 -17.47 -11.64
N GLN A 142 13.26 -17.22 -11.75
CA GLN A 142 12.68 -16.35 -12.76
C GLN A 142 12.41 -14.98 -12.14
N LEU A 143 13.03 -13.94 -12.71
CA LEU A 143 12.80 -12.56 -12.36
C LEU A 143 11.96 -11.89 -13.46
N THR A 144 10.77 -11.42 -13.13
CA THR A 144 10.05 -10.45 -13.97
C THR A 144 10.35 -9.04 -13.44
N VAL A 145 10.70 -8.14 -14.34
CA VAL A 145 10.98 -6.73 -14.03
C VAL A 145 10.28 -5.84 -15.05
N ALA A 146 9.72 -4.73 -14.59
CA ALA A 146 9.15 -3.73 -15.47
C ALA A 146 9.29 -2.33 -14.89
N GLN A 147 9.21 -1.33 -15.77
CA GLN A 147 9.20 0.08 -15.41
C GLN A 147 7.90 0.75 -15.86
N TRP A 148 7.39 1.64 -15.02
CA TRP A 148 6.23 2.48 -15.33
C TRP A 148 6.64 3.95 -15.52
N SER A 149 5.73 4.73 -16.11
CA SER A 149 5.91 6.17 -16.31
C SER A 149 5.99 6.97 -15.02
N ASP A 150 5.48 6.42 -13.92
CA ASP A 150 5.38 7.10 -12.64
C ASP A 150 5.25 6.10 -11.49
N SER A 151 5.57 6.59 -10.29
CA SER A 151 5.64 5.80 -9.06
C SER A 151 4.27 5.26 -8.63
N GLU A 152 3.17 5.94 -8.98
CA GLU A 152 1.82 5.54 -8.60
C GLU A 152 1.36 4.30 -9.37
N LYS A 153 1.62 4.24 -10.68
CA LYS A 153 1.36 3.02 -11.47
C LYS A 153 2.20 1.83 -11.00
N ALA A 154 3.49 2.07 -10.70
CA ALA A 154 4.37 1.06 -10.12
C ALA A 154 3.86 0.57 -8.74
N GLN A 155 3.37 1.48 -7.89
CA GLN A 155 2.69 1.13 -6.64
C GLN A 155 1.46 0.27 -6.88
N GLY A 156 0.64 0.62 -7.88
CA GLY A 156 -0.57 -0.14 -8.23
C GLY A 156 -0.23 -1.58 -8.59
N GLN A 157 0.77 -1.80 -9.45
CA GLN A 157 1.20 -3.14 -9.82
C GLN A 157 1.82 -3.90 -8.63
N TYR A 158 2.67 -3.25 -7.83
CA TYR A 158 3.21 -3.85 -6.61
C TYR A 158 2.09 -4.36 -5.69
N THR A 159 1.10 -3.51 -5.40
CA THR A 159 -0.03 -3.87 -4.52
C THR A 159 -0.86 -5.02 -5.09
N LYS A 160 -1.07 -5.05 -6.41
CA LYS A 160 -1.75 -6.16 -7.08
C LYS A 160 -0.97 -7.47 -6.86
N LEU A 161 0.31 -7.47 -7.21
CA LEU A 161 1.17 -8.66 -7.11
C LEU A 161 1.25 -9.19 -5.67
N THR A 162 1.45 -8.31 -4.68
CA THR A 162 1.55 -8.74 -3.29
C THR A 162 0.21 -9.19 -2.70
N GLY A 163 -0.91 -8.59 -3.10
CA GLY A 163 -2.26 -9.03 -2.75
C GLY A 163 -2.61 -10.43 -3.29
N ASP A 164 -1.98 -10.82 -4.39
CA ASP A 164 -2.15 -12.14 -5.00
C ASP A 164 -1.28 -13.22 -4.34
N LEU A 165 -0.26 -12.87 -3.54
CA LEU A 165 0.56 -13.85 -2.81
C LEU A 165 -0.23 -14.50 -1.67
N LYS A 166 -0.48 -15.82 -1.77
CA LYS A 166 -1.32 -16.58 -0.81
C LYS A 166 -0.56 -17.40 0.24
N GLY A 167 0.72 -17.74 0.01
CA GLY A 167 1.49 -18.58 0.94
C GLY A 167 1.91 -17.86 2.24
N SER A 168 2.76 -18.53 3.02
CA SER A 168 3.22 -18.02 4.31
C SER A 168 4.16 -16.84 4.16
N SER A 169 4.00 -15.79 4.97
CA SER A 169 4.91 -14.65 4.96
C SER A 169 6.30 -15.05 5.45
N LEU A 170 7.31 -14.74 4.64
CA LEU A 170 8.73 -14.94 4.95
C LEU A 170 9.38 -13.64 5.42
N ALA A 171 9.10 -12.53 4.72
CA ALA A 171 9.63 -11.20 5.06
C ALA A 171 8.79 -10.09 4.41
N ASN A 172 8.83 -8.90 4.99
CA ASN A 172 8.31 -7.67 4.38
C ASN A 172 9.04 -6.45 4.97
N GLY A 173 9.02 -5.33 4.26
CA GLY A 173 9.66 -4.11 4.73
C GLY A 173 9.73 -3.00 3.69
N VAL A 174 10.60 -2.04 3.97
CA VAL A 174 10.89 -0.91 3.08
C VAL A 174 12.15 -1.17 2.28
N VAL A 175 12.17 -0.71 1.04
CA VAL A 175 13.33 -0.64 0.15
C VAL A 175 13.94 0.75 0.31
N LYS A 176 15.26 0.82 0.51
CA LYS A 176 16.00 2.08 0.63
C LYS A 176 17.14 2.17 -0.36
N VAL A 177 17.28 3.32 -1.00
CA VAL A 177 18.41 3.67 -1.88
C VAL A 177 19.03 4.94 -1.31
N ASN A 178 20.33 4.90 -1.00
CA ASN A 178 21.05 6.02 -0.39
C ASN A 178 20.43 6.59 0.90
N GLY A 179 19.65 5.77 1.62
CA GLY A 179 18.98 6.14 2.87
C GLY A 179 17.52 6.55 2.70
N ASP A 180 17.09 6.89 1.48
CA ASP A 180 15.72 7.28 1.15
C ASP A 180 14.85 6.06 0.89
N VAL A 181 13.59 6.12 1.32
CA VAL A 181 12.61 5.05 1.05
C VAL A 181 12.12 5.19 -0.39
N THR A 182 12.45 4.22 -1.23
CA THR A 182 12.03 4.18 -2.64
C THR A 182 10.91 3.18 -2.90
N GLY A 183 10.64 2.28 -1.95
CA GLY A 183 9.50 1.38 -2.05
C GLY A 183 9.41 0.38 -0.93
N ASN A 184 8.82 -0.76 -1.24
CA ASN A 184 8.50 -1.82 -0.29
C ASN A 184 8.85 -3.18 -0.91
N TYR A 185 9.02 -4.17 -0.04
CA TYR A 185 9.15 -5.56 -0.46
C TYR A 185 8.24 -6.46 0.36
N GLU A 186 7.80 -7.55 -0.26
CA GLU A 186 7.06 -8.64 0.38
C GLU A 186 7.52 -9.98 -0.19
N VAL A 187 7.74 -10.94 0.69
CA VAL A 187 8.21 -12.27 0.36
C VAL A 187 7.31 -13.30 1.01
N LYS A 188 6.77 -14.22 0.21
CA LYS A 188 5.97 -15.34 0.70
C LYS A 188 6.41 -16.65 0.07
N THR A 189 6.14 -17.77 0.75
CA THR A 189 6.20 -19.08 0.11
C THR A 189 5.12 -19.20 -0.96
N ALA A 190 5.23 -20.19 -1.85
CA ALA A 190 4.07 -20.61 -2.62
C ALA A 190 3.04 -21.29 -1.69
N GLU A 191 1.76 -21.24 -2.07
CA GLU A 191 0.68 -21.84 -1.27
C GLU A 191 0.73 -23.37 -1.31
N SER A 192 1.01 -23.95 -2.49
CA SER A 192 1.03 -25.39 -2.71
C SER A 192 2.39 -26.06 -2.45
N ASP A 193 3.45 -25.27 -2.26
CA ASP A 193 4.82 -25.76 -2.09
C ASP A 193 5.66 -24.78 -1.26
N ASP A 194 5.94 -25.12 0.00
CA ASP A 194 6.73 -24.28 0.90
C ASP A 194 8.24 -24.27 0.61
N THR A 195 8.68 -25.09 -0.36
CA THR A 195 10.03 -25.09 -0.91
C THR A 195 10.20 -24.04 -2.00
N GLN A 196 9.11 -23.48 -2.52
CA GLN A 196 9.09 -22.37 -3.47
C GLN A 196 8.73 -21.06 -2.76
N ALA A 197 9.18 -19.95 -3.31
CA ALA A 197 8.83 -18.62 -2.83
C ALA A 197 8.70 -17.62 -3.98
N THR A 198 8.06 -16.50 -3.67
CA THR A 198 8.04 -15.30 -4.50
C THR A 198 8.40 -14.11 -3.63
N ALA A 199 9.37 -13.30 -4.09
CA ALA A 199 9.65 -11.99 -3.54
C ALA A 199 9.26 -10.92 -4.56
N VAL A 200 8.46 -9.95 -4.13
CA VAL A 200 8.06 -8.79 -4.92
C VAL A 200 8.61 -7.55 -4.24
N TRP A 201 9.28 -6.67 -4.99
CA TRP A 201 9.74 -5.39 -4.46
C TRP A 201 9.62 -4.28 -5.49
N ARG A 202 9.58 -3.04 -5.00
CA ARG A 202 9.56 -1.84 -5.83
C ARG A 202 10.70 -0.90 -5.47
N ASN A 203 11.32 -0.32 -6.48
CA ASN A 203 12.24 0.80 -6.39
C ASN A 203 11.70 1.95 -7.26
N ASP A 204 10.99 2.88 -6.64
CA ASP A 204 10.29 3.98 -7.30
C ASP A 204 9.41 3.53 -8.47
N THR A 205 9.84 3.77 -9.72
CA THR A 205 9.09 3.42 -10.94
C THR A 205 9.28 1.98 -11.42
N VAL A 206 10.13 1.20 -10.75
CA VAL A 206 10.48 -0.17 -11.17
C VAL A 206 9.92 -1.19 -10.18
N VAL A 207 9.25 -2.22 -10.69
CA VAL A 207 8.76 -3.36 -9.89
C VAL A 207 9.47 -4.62 -10.35
N PHE A 208 9.80 -5.45 -9.37
CA PHE A 208 10.47 -6.72 -9.53
C PHE A 208 9.64 -7.83 -8.87
N SER A 209 9.60 -9.00 -9.50
CA SER A 209 9.04 -10.22 -8.92
C SER A 209 9.98 -11.37 -9.24
N VAL A 210 10.60 -11.97 -8.22
CA VAL A 210 11.43 -13.17 -8.38
C VAL A 210 10.72 -14.37 -7.78
N THR A 211 10.60 -15.44 -8.57
CA THR A 211 9.96 -16.69 -8.17
C THR A 211 10.90 -17.86 -8.43
N GLY A 212 10.88 -18.84 -7.54
CA GLY A 212 11.65 -20.07 -7.66
C GLY A 212 11.89 -20.72 -6.29
N PRO A 213 12.94 -21.55 -6.17
CA PRO A 213 13.28 -22.20 -4.91
C PRO A 213 13.50 -21.17 -3.81
N LYS A 214 12.92 -21.42 -2.63
CA LYS A 214 12.89 -20.49 -1.50
C LYS A 214 14.27 -19.94 -1.14
N ASN A 215 15.29 -20.79 -1.04
CA ASN A 215 16.64 -20.37 -0.70
C ASN A 215 17.28 -19.49 -1.78
N SER A 216 17.04 -19.81 -3.06
CA SER A 216 17.52 -19.02 -4.19
C SER A 216 16.83 -17.67 -4.25
N VAL A 217 15.51 -17.63 -4.10
CA VAL A 217 14.73 -16.39 -4.03
C VAL A 217 15.24 -15.49 -2.92
N VAL A 218 15.42 -16.04 -1.70
CA VAL A 218 15.96 -15.29 -0.56
C VAL A 218 17.34 -14.72 -0.85
N SER A 219 18.22 -15.52 -1.46
CA SER A 219 19.57 -15.08 -1.80
C SER A 219 19.56 -13.97 -2.86
N VAL A 220 18.72 -14.11 -3.89
CA VAL A 220 18.66 -13.15 -5.01
C VAL A 220 18.05 -11.82 -4.57
N TYR A 221 16.88 -11.80 -3.92
CA TYR A 221 16.24 -10.51 -3.58
C TYR A 221 17.05 -9.70 -2.56
N GLN A 222 17.75 -10.36 -1.61
CA GLN A 222 18.54 -9.66 -0.59
C GLN A 222 19.83 -9.05 -1.13
N LEU A 223 20.37 -9.64 -2.19
CA LEU A 223 21.64 -9.25 -2.81
C LEU A 223 21.44 -8.52 -4.14
N PHE A 224 20.19 -8.30 -4.54
CA PHE A 224 19.89 -7.57 -5.75
C PHE A 224 20.31 -6.10 -5.59
N PRO A 225 21.12 -5.54 -6.50
CA PRO A 225 21.50 -4.14 -6.45
C PRO A 225 20.27 -3.24 -6.69
N LEU A 226 20.17 -2.16 -5.91
CA LEU A 226 19.07 -1.18 -5.94
C LEU A 226 19.56 0.20 -6.35
#